data_AF-A0A927K0X9-F1
#
_entry.id   AF-A0A927K0X9-F1
#
_cell.length_a   1.000
_cell.length_b   1.000
_cell.length_c   1.000
_cell.angle_alpha   90.00
_cell.angle_beta   90.00
_cell.angle_gamma   90.00
#
_symmetry.space_group_name_H-M   'P 1'
#
loop_
_entity.id
_entity.type
_entity.pdbx_description
1 polymer ?
#
loop_
_entity_poly.entity_id
_entity_poly.type
_entity_poly.pdbx_seq_one_letter_code
_entity_poly.pdbx_strand_id
1 'polypeptide(L)' 'MDLNYLLHRHQVALMRADRAASPEAACSHAGMARGYERRILNARDLLGAAGRMVAA' A
#
# COMPACT_ATOMS: atom_id res chain seq x y z
N MET A 1 3.51 -9.71 -5.48
CA MET A 1 2.97 -8.48 -6.11
C MET A 1 4.12 -7.52 -6.24
N ASP A 2 4.25 -6.85 -7.38
CA ASP A 2 5.23 -5.77 -7.51
C ASP A 2 4.78 -4.51 -6.74
N LEU A 3 5.71 -3.57 -6.60
CA LEU A 3 5.49 -2.32 -5.89
C LEU A 3 4.43 -1.43 -6.57
N ASN A 4 4.36 -1.41 -7.90
CA ASN A 4 3.38 -0.62 -8.65
C ASN A 4 1.95 -1.10 -8.40
N TYR A 5 1.74 -2.42 -8.36
CA TYR A 5 0.45 -3.01 -8.00
C TYR A 5 0.02 -2.58 -6.60
N LEU A 6 0.93 -2.64 -5.62
CA LEU A 6 0.63 -2.25 -4.24
C LEU A 6 0.28 -0.76 -4.14
N LEU A 7 1.03 0.11 -4.83
CA LEU A 7 0.77 1.55 -4.89
C LEU A 7 -0.60 1.84 -5.55
N HIS A 8 -0.89 1.21 -6.67
CA HIS A 8 -2.17 1.37 -7.36
C HIS A 8 -3.35 0.96 -6.45
N ARG A 9 -3.24 -0.19 -5.77
CA ARG A 9 -4.28 -0.66 -4.85
C ARG A 9 -4.43 0.22 -3.61
N HIS A 10 -3.34 0.76 -3.09
CA HIS A 10 -3.36 1.72 -1.99
C HIS A 10 -4.12 3.00 -2.40
N GLN A 11 -3.80 3.57 -3.56
CA GLN A 11 -4.49 4.76 -4.10
C GLN A 11 -5.99 4.50 -4.30
N VAL A 12 -6.36 3.38 -4.91
CA VAL A 12 -7.78 3.01 -5.10
C VAL A 12 -8.50 2.86 -3.76
N ALA A 13 -7.86 2.27 -2.75
CA ALA A 13 -8.44 2.13 -1.42
C ALA A 13 -8.68 3.50 -0.74
N LEU A 14 -7.74 4.43 -0.85
CA LEU A 14 -7.92 5.80 -0.35
C LEU A 14 -9.05 6.53 -1.07
N MET A 15 -9.10 6.46 -2.40
CA MET A 15 -10.19 7.07 -3.18
C MET A 15 -11.56 6.50 -2.80
N ARG A 16 -11.64 5.21 -2.48
CA ARG A 16 -12.88 4.58 -2.01
C ARG A 16 -13.25 4.97 -0.59
N ALA A 17 -12.28 5.18 0.29
CA ALA A 17 -12.53 5.67 1.63
C ALA A 17 -13.10 7.10 1.61
N ASP A 18 -12.54 7.95 0.75
CA ASP A 18 -13.00 9.33 0.53
C ASP A 18 -14.41 9.41 -0.07
N ARG A 19 -14.73 8.52 -1.00
CA ARG A 19 -16.04 8.46 -1.68
C ARG A 19 -17.07 7.55 -0.99
N ALA A 20 -16.76 7.03 0.20
CA ALA A 20 -17.64 6.09 0.87
C ALA A 20 -18.95 6.78 1.30
N ALA A 21 -20.07 6.12 1.03
CA ALA A 21 -21.39 6.63 1.41
C ALA A 21 -21.71 6.46 2.91
N SER A 22 -20.90 5.70 3.65
CA SER A 22 -21.07 5.50 5.09
C SER A 22 -19.73 5.51 5.84
N PRO A 23 -19.74 5.86 7.15
CA PRO A 23 -18.54 5.81 7.99
C PRO A 23 -17.91 4.42 8.09
N GLU A 24 -18.71 3.35 8.10
CA GLU A 24 -18.22 1.97 8.17
C GLU A 24 -17.49 1.57 6.88
N ALA A 25 -18.05 1.95 5.73
CA ALA A 25 -17.40 1.76 4.43
C ALA A 25 -16.09 2.55 4.34
N ALA A 26 -16.08 3.81 4.81
CA ALA A 26 -14.88 4.64 4.88
C ALA A 26 -13.81 3.98 5.75
N CYS A 27 -14.19 3.50 6.93
CA CYS A 27 -13.29 2.82 7.87
C CYS A 27 -12.71 1.53 7.28
N SER A 28 -13.54 0.72 6.62
CA SER A 28 -13.10 -0.52 5.96
C SER A 28 -12.08 -0.23 4.84
N HIS A 29 -12.37 0.74 3.98
CA HIS A 29 -11.45 1.14 2.91
C HIS A 29 -10.16 1.77 3.44
N ALA A 30 -10.23 2.57 4.50
CA ALA A 30 -9.05 3.09 5.19
C ALA A 30 -8.20 1.96 5.81
N GLY A 31 -8.84 0.94 6.38
CA GLY A 31 -8.17 -0.27 6.86
C GLY A 31 -7.42 -1.02 5.76
N MET A 32 -8.02 -1.15 4.57
CA MET A 32 -7.34 -1.70 3.39
C MET A 32 -6.14 -0.85 2.97
N ALA A 33 -6.28 0.48 2.93
CA ALA A 33 -5.20 1.38 2.57
C ALA A 33 -3.98 1.22 3.51
N ARG A 34 -4.21 1.15 4.83
CA ARG A 34 -3.18 0.85 5.85
C ARG A 34 -2.54 -0.53 5.66
N GLY A 35 -3.33 -1.51 5.23
CA GLY A 35 -2.82 -2.84 4.86
C GLY A 35 -1.84 -2.78 3.69
N TYR A 36 -2.17 -2.02 2.64
CA TYR A 36 -1.28 -1.83 1.50
C TYR A 36 -0.03 -1.01 1.85
N GLU A 37 -0.15 0.02 2.68
CA GLU A 37 0.98 0.82 3.15
C GLU A 37 2.06 -0.04 3.83
N ARG A 38 1.67 -0.94 4.74
CA ARG A 38 2.61 -1.88 5.37
C ARG A 38 3.31 -2.79 4.36
N ARG A 39 2.60 -3.25 3.33
CA ARG A 39 3.17 -4.08 2.26
C ARG A 39 4.12 -3.28 1.37
N ILE A 40 3.81 -2.01 1.09
CA ILE A 40 4.66 -1.09 0.35
C ILE A 40 5.99 -0.88 1.09
N LEU A 41 5.93 -0.62 2.40
CA LEU A 41 7.12 -0.46 3.22
C LEU A 41 8.02 -1.70 3.15
N ASN A 42 7.46 -2.89 3.39
CA ASN A 42 8.20 -4.14 3.29
C ASN A 42 8.81 -4.36 1.89
N ALA A 43 8.04 -4.10 0.82
CA ALA A 43 8.55 -4.20 -0.54
C ALA A 43 9.72 -3.23 -0.81
N ARG A 44 9.66 -2.00 -0.28
CA ARG A 44 10.76 -1.02 -0.40
C ARG A 44 11.99 -1.45 0.38
N ASP A 45 11.81 -2.00 1.58
CA ASP A 45 12.92 -2.51 2.39
C ASP A 45 13.63 -3.68 1.70
N LEU A 46 12.87 -4.61 1.12
CA LEU A 46 13.42 -5.72 0.34
C LEU A 46 14.17 -5.24 -0.90
N LEU A 47 13.61 -4.29 -1.66
CA LEU A 47 14.28 -3.70 -2.82
C LEU A 47 15.56 -2.95 -2.41
N GLY A 48 15.52 -2.21 -1.31
CA GLY A 48 16.69 -1.51 -0.77
C GLY A 48 17.76 -2.46 -0.24
N ALA A 49 17.37 -3.56 0.39
CA ALA A 49 18.30 -4.61 0.84
C ALA A 49 18.95 -5.33 -0.35
N ALA A 50 18.19 -5.66 -1.38
CA ALA A 50 18.70 -6.24 -2.62
C ALA A 50 19.70 -5.29 -3.32
N GLY A 51 19.39 -3.99 -3.40
CA GLY A 51 20.30 -3.00 -3.97
C GLY A 51 21.63 -2.87 -3.22
N ARG A 52 21.63 -3.02 -1.89
CA ARG A 52 22.86 -3.01 -1.08
C ARG A 52 23.72 -4.27 -1.27
N MET A 53 23.12 -5.44 -1.50
CA MET A 53 23.88 -6.68 -1.74
C MET A 53 24.57 -6.71 -3.12
N VAL A 54 24.06 -5.98 -4.11
CA VAL A 54 24.68 -5.90 -5.45
C VAL A 54 25.85 -4.90 -5.48
N ALA A 55 25.90 -3.97 -4.53
CA ALA A 55 26.94 -2.94 -4.45
C ALA A 55 28.12 -3.30 -3.53
N ALA A 56 28.12 -4.50 -2.92
CA ALA A 56 29.16 -5.01 -2.02
C ALA A 56 29.95 -6.14 -2.69
#